data_AF-K2EAI4-F1
#
_entry.id   AF-K2EAI4-F1
#
_cell.length_a   1.000
_cell.length_b   1.000
_cell.length_c   1.000
_cell.angle_alpha   90.00
_cell.angle_beta   90.00
_cell.angle_gamma   90.00
#
_symmetry.space_group_name_H-M   'P 1'
#
loop_
_entity.id
_entity.type
_entity.pdbx_description
1 polymer ?
#
loop_
_entity_poly.entity_id
_entity_poly.type
_entity_poly.pdbx_seq_one_letter_code
_entity_poly.pdbx_strand_id
1 'polypeptide(L)'
;MKKLEERIIKNIYRIETEKTIRQIISKIILIIFIIFTSLFIFSIVVEILNEQASFDLFDFLRDDFEIIQNYFISNSLLFIQELPFPLIYILIGLLLLLIWVLYIVIKNSSIIKNKLILIYKFWFK
;
A
#
# COMPACT_ATOMS: atom_id res chain seq x y z
N MET A 1 -36.89 -10.72 -38.04
CA MET A 1 -35.85 -11.33 -37.19
C MET A 1 -34.74 -10.35 -36.81
N LYS A 2 -34.10 -9.64 -37.76
CA LYS A 2 -32.99 -8.69 -37.47
C LYS A 2 -33.25 -7.64 -36.37
N LYS A 3 -34.46 -7.05 -36.31
CA LYS A 3 -34.83 -6.04 -35.29
C LYS A 3 -34.87 -6.56 -33.85
N LEU A 4 -35.12 -7.87 -33.66
CA LEU A 4 -35.15 -8.50 -32.33
C LEU A 4 -33.75 -8.77 -31.81
N GLU A 5 -32.84 -9.24 -32.67
CA GLU A 5 -31.41 -9.42 -32.36
C GLU A 5 -30.75 -8.10 -31.99
N GLU A 6 -30.97 -7.04 -32.77
CA GLU A 6 -30.43 -5.70 -32.46
C GLU A 6 -30.90 -5.20 -31.08
N ARG A 7 -32.15 -5.47 -30.71
CA ARG A 7 -32.70 -5.06 -29.42
C ARG A 7 -32.12 -5.88 -28.27
N ILE A 8 -31.88 -7.18 -28.47
CA ILE A 8 -31.25 -8.06 -27.47
C ILE A 8 -29.79 -7.66 -27.27
N ILE A 9 -29.02 -7.46 -28.35
CA ILE A 9 -27.62 -7.03 -28.29
C ILE A 9 -27.49 -5.68 -27.57
N LYS A 10 -28.37 -4.72 -27.87
CA LYS A 10 -28.36 -3.41 -27.21
C LYS A 10 -28.62 -3.50 -25.71
N ASN A 11 -29.50 -4.40 -25.28
CA ASN A 11 -29.78 -4.62 -23.86
C ASN A 11 -28.61 -5.28 -23.13
N ILE A 12 -27.98 -6.30 -23.74
CA ILE A 12 -26.78 -6.94 -23.18
C ILE A 12 -25.66 -5.91 -23.05
N TYR A 13 -25.42 -5.12 -24.10
CA TYR A 13 -24.40 -4.09 -24.10
C TYR A 13 -24.64 -3.04 -23.00
N ARG A 14 -25.90 -2.65 -22.78
CA ARG A 14 -26.27 -1.72 -21.70
C ARG A 14 -25.98 -2.31 -20.32
N ILE A 15 -26.38 -3.56 -20.07
CA ILE A 15 -26.16 -4.24 -18.78
C ILE A 15 -24.66 -4.38 -18.50
N GLU A 16 -23.88 -4.75 -19.53
CA GLU A 16 -22.43 -4.95 -19.41
C GLU A 16 -21.69 -3.63 -19.20
N THR A 17 -22.16 -2.56 -19.86
CA THR A 17 -21.65 -1.20 -19.66
C THR A 17 -21.96 -0.70 -18.24
N GLU A 18 -23.20 -0.86 -17.75
CA GLU A 18 -23.59 -0.47 -16.39
C GLU A 18 -22.77 -1.24 -15.32
N LYS A 19 -22.53 -2.54 -15.54
CA LYS A 19 -21.69 -3.37 -14.67
C LYS A 19 -20.24 -2.89 -14.65
N THR A 20 -19.68 -2.56 -15.82
CA THR A 20 -18.31 -2.07 -15.96
C THR A 20 -18.13 -0.70 -15.30
N ILE A 21 -19.09 0.20 -15.49
CA ILE A 21 -19.10 1.53 -14.85
C ILE A 21 -19.14 1.39 -13.33
N ARG A 22 -20.03 0.54 -12.79
CA ARG A 22 -20.09 0.28 -11.34
C ARG A 22 -18.77 -0.28 -10.80
N GLN A 23 -18.12 -1.17 -11.54
CA GLN A 23 -16.80 -1.70 -11.14
C GLN A 23 -15.72 -0.62 -11.13
N ILE A 24 -15.71 0.28 -12.12
CA ILE A 24 -14.77 1.41 -12.16
C ILE A 24 -15.02 2.35 -10.97
N ILE A 25 -16.28 2.73 -10.73
CA ILE A 25 -16.65 3.60 -9.61
C ILE A 25 -16.24 2.97 -8.28
N SER A 26 -16.51 1.68 -8.08
CA SER A 26 -16.12 0.96 -6.86
C SER A 26 -14.61 0.95 -6.65
N LYS A 27 -13.82 0.74 -7.71
CA LYS A 27 -12.35 0.80 -7.64
C LYS A 27 -11.84 2.20 -7.31
N ILE A 28 -12.43 3.24 -7.90
CA ILE A 28 -12.07 4.64 -7.61
C ILE A 28 -12.35 4.98 -6.15
N ILE A 29 -13.54 4.62 -5.65
CA ILE A 29 -13.89 4.83 -4.23
C ILE A 29 -12.90 4.12 -3.32
N LEU A 30 -12.51 2.88 -3.66
CA LEU A 30 -11.56 2.11 -2.87
C LEU A 30 -10.16 2.75 -2.85
N ILE A 31 -9.69 3.28 -3.98
CA ILE A 31 -8.42 4.04 -4.06
C ILE A 31 -8.49 5.29 -3.18
N ILE A 32 -9.59 6.05 -3.28
CA ILE A 32 -9.80 7.25 -2.45
C ILE A 32 -9.75 6.87 -0.96
N PHE A 33 -10.43 5.79 -0.58
CA PHE A 33 -10.46 5.32 0.80
C PHE A 33 -9.07 4.95 1.30
N ILE A 34 -8.28 4.21 0.51
CA ILE A 34 -6.90 3.87 0.85
C ILE A 34 -6.05 5.12 1.05
N ILE A 35 -6.17 6.12 0.16
CA ILE A 35 -5.44 7.38 0.29
C ILE A 35 -5.80 8.09 1.60
N PHE A 36 -7.10 8.23 1.89
CA PHE A 36 -7.55 8.88 3.14
C PHE A 36 -7.07 8.13 4.38
N THR A 37 -7.18 6.80 4.41
CA THR A 37 -6.68 6.00 5.53
C THR A 37 -5.17 6.14 5.69
N SER A 38 -4.42 6.14 4.58
CA SER A 38 -2.96 6.33 4.62
C SER A 38 -2.58 7.71 5.13
N LEU A 39 -3.27 8.77 4.70
CA LEU A 39 -3.03 10.13 5.17
C LEU A 39 -3.37 10.27 6.66
N PHE A 40 -4.45 9.64 7.11
CA PHE A 40 -4.84 9.65 8.51
C PHE A 40 -3.81 8.94 9.41
N ILE A 41 -3.36 7.74 9.00
CA ILE A 41 -2.30 7.01 9.70
C ILE A 41 -1.01 7.84 9.71
N PHE A 42 -0.63 8.45 8.57
CA PHE A 42 0.55 9.31 8.50
C PHE A 42 0.45 10.50 9.45
N SER A 43 -0.71 11.16 9.51
CA SER A 43 -0.95 12.29 10.42
C SER A 43 -0.76 11.87 11.88
N ILE A 44 -1.35 10.74 12.29
CA ILE A 44 -1.21 10.21 13.66
C ILE A 44 0.26 9.87 13.95
N VAL A 45 0.96 9.24 13.01
CA VAL A 45 2.37 8.89 13.20
C VAL A 45 3.22 10.15 13.34
N VAL A 46 3.02 11.17 12.50
CA VAL A 46 3.75 12.44 12.59
C VAL A 46 3.43 13.16 13.89
N GLU A 47 2.18 13.16 14.33
CA GLU A 47 1.76 13.76 15.60
C GLU A 47 2.41 13.05 16.79
N ILE A 48 2.43 11.71 16.81
CA ILE A 48 3.13 10.95 17.86
C ILE A 48 4.64 11.22 17.83
N LEU A 49 5.27 11.26 16.65
CA LEU A 49 6.71 11.56 16.52
C LEU A 49 7.06 12.99 16.96
N ASN A 50 6.16 13.95 16.70
CA ASN A 50 6.30 15.33 17.16
C ASN A 50 6.12 15.44 18.69
N GLU A 51 5.11 14.78 19.26
CA GLU A 51 4.85 14.80 20.71
C GLU A 51 5.92 14.05 21.50
N GLN A 52 6.52 12.99 20.95
CA GLN A 52 7.57 12.21 21.61
C GLN A 52 8.99 12.80 21.49
N ALA A 53 9.17 14.01 20.96
CA ALA A 53 10.50 14.58 20.68
C ALA A 53 11.39 13.65 19.82
N SER A 54 10.79 12.77 19.00
CA SER A 54 11.51 11.78 18.20
C SER A 54 12.23 12.39 16.99
N PHE A 55 12.04 13.68 16.74
CA PHE A 55 12.86 14.41 15.77
C PHE A 55 14.32 14.53 16.21
N ASP A 56 14.61 14.50 17.52
CA ASP A 56 15.99 14.36 18.02
C ASP A 56 16.61 13.02 17.59
N LEU A 57 15.83 11.95 17.42
CA LEU A 57 16.35 10.67 16.93
C LEU A 57 16.74 10.72 15.45
N PHE A 58 16.03 11.49 14.61
CA PHE A 58 16.42 11.69 13.22
C PHE A 58 17.67 12.56 13.08
N ASP A 59 17.82 13.56 13.94
CA ASP A 59 19.07 14.33 14.03
C ASP A 59 20.22 13.49 14.65
N PHE A 60 19.93 12.63 15.63
CA PHE A 60 20.86 11.62 16.17
C PHE A 60 21.29 10.58 15.11
N LEU A 61 20.35 10.19 14.23
CA LEU A 61 20.64 9.27 13.12
C LEU A 61 21.56 9.90 12.06
N ARG A 62 21.55 11.23 11.96
CA ARG A 62 22.31 11.99 10.97
C ARG A 62 23.70 12.37 11.48
N ASP A 63 23.82 12.77 12.73
CA ASP A 63 25.07 13.29 13.28
C ASP A 63 26.00 12.17 13.82
N ASP A 64 25.47 11.00 14.18
CA ASP A 64 26.23 9.98 14.90
C ASP A 64 26.13 8.56 14.29
N PHE A 65 26.38 8.43 12.97
CA PHE A 65 26.32 7.14 12.27
C PHE A 65 27.20 6.04 12.90
N GLU A 66 28.32 6.42 13.50
CA GLU A 66 29.25 5.52 14.20
C GLU A 66 28.70 5.06 15.57
N ILE A 67 27.95 5.91 16.26
CA ILE A 67 27.26 5.56 17.53
C ILE A 67 26.04 4.69 17.22
N ILE A 68 25.29 4.98 16.15
CA ILE A 68 24.18 4.12 15.71
C ILE A 68 24.67 2.70 15.48
N GLN A 69 25.82 2.50 14.83
CA GLN A 69 26.32 1.15 14.56
C GLN A 69 26.72 0.41 15.85
N ASN A 70 27.34 1.11 16.80
CA ASN A 70 27.79 0.55 18.08
C ASN A 70 26.64 0.32 19.08
N TYR A 71 25.57 1.12 18.99
CA TYR A 71 24.42 1.07 19.91
C TYR A 71 23.12 0.67 19.22
N PHE A 72 23.17 0.17 17.97
CA PHE A 72 21.99 -0.14 17.16
C PHE A 72 21.01 -1.06 17.89
N ILE A 73 21.55 -2.11 18.50
CA ILE A 73 20.78 -3.13 19.21
C ILE A 73 20.16 -2.53 20.47
N SER A 74 20.94 -1.77 21.24
CA SER A 74 20.49 -1.11 22.47
C SER A 74 19.42 -0.06 22.20
N ASN A 75 19.60 0.75 21.15
CA ASN A 75 18.66 1.78 20.74
C ASN A 75 17.39 1.17 20.13
N SER A 76 17.51 0.08 19.36
CA SER A 76 16.34 -0.65 18.86
C SER A 76 15.52 -1.26 19.99
N LEU A 77 16.17 -1.75 21.04
CA LEU A 77 15.51 -2.28 22.23
C LEU A 77 14.79 -1.19 23.03
N LEU A 78 15.44 -0.05 23.24
CA LEU A 78 14.83 1.13 23.88
C LEU A 78 13.64 1.64 23.06
N PHE A 79 13.79 1.73 21.74
CA PHE A 79 12.71 2.13 20.85
C PHE A 79 11.48 1.21 20.95
N ILE A 80 11.69 -0.11 21.02
CA ILE A 80 10.60 -1.08 21.21
C ILE A 80 9.97 -0.95 22.61
N GLN A 81 10.75 -0.62 23.65
CA GLN A 81 10.24 -0.43 25.01
C GLN A 81 9.45 0.86 25.19
N GLU A 82 9.87 1.94 24.54
CA GLU A 82 9.23 3.26 24.64
C GLU A 82 8.02 3.40 23.71
N LEU A 83 7.86 2.47 22.77
CA LEU A 83 6.76 2.44 21.82
C LEU A 83 5.40 2.24 22.52
N PRO A 84 4.43 3.15 22.35
CA PRO A 84 3.10 2.99 22.90
C PRO A 84 2.46 1.68 22.45
N PHE A 85 1.80 0.95 23.35
CA PHE A 85 1.14 -0.33 23.04
C PHE A 85 0.27 -0.32 21.76
N PRO A 86 -0.53 0.74 21.46
CA PRO A 86 -1.32 0.81 20.22
C PRO A 86 -0.46 0.73 18.96
N LEU A 87 0.71 1.36 18.95
CA LEU A 87 1.62 1.37 17.81
C LEU A 87 2.31 0.01 17.61
N ILE A 88 2.56 -0.73 18.68
CA ILE A 88 3.11 -2.10 18.59
C ILE A 88 2.13 -3.00 17.82
N TYR A 89 0.82 -2.92 18.09
CA TYR A 89 -0.18 -3.69 17.36
C TYR A 89 -0.25 -3.29 15.88
N ILE A 90 -0.14 -2.00 15.58
CA ILE A 90 -0.08 -1.49 14.19
C ILE A 90 1.17 -2.03 13.48
N LEU A 91 2.32 -2.01 14.14
CA LEU A 91 3.59 -2.50 13.60
C LEU A 91 3.50 -3.99 13.26
N ILE A 92 2.96 -4.81 14.18
CA ILE A 92 2.72 -6.24 13.95
C ILE A 92 1.77 -6.46 12.77
N GLY A 93 0.69 -5.67 12.70
CA GLY A 93 -0.27 -5.71 11.60
C GLY A 93 0.37 -5.42 10.25
N LEU A 94 1.20 -4.37 10.17
CA LEU A 94 1.95 -4.02 8.96
C LEU A 94 2.94 -5.11 8.56
N LEU A 95 3.59 -5.75 9.53
CA LEU A 95 4.56 -6.82 9.29
C LEU A 95 3.89 -8.07 8.70
N LEU A 96 2.71 -8.44 9.20
CA LEU A 96 1.87 -9.50 8.63
C LEU A 96 1.40 -9.15 7.22
N LEU A 97 1.00 -7.90 6.99
CA LEU A 97 0.56 -7.42 5.68
C LEU A 97 1.72 -7.47 4.67
N LEU A 98 2.93 -7.11 5.10
CA LEU A 98 4.14 -7.17 4.27
C LEU A 98 4.49 -8.61 3.89
N ILE A 99 4.41 -9.56 4.83
CA ILE A 99 4.58 -11.00 4.54
C ILE A 99 3.53 -11.46 3.53
N TRP A 100 2.27 -11.05 3.69
CA TRP A 100 1.20 -11.41 2.77
C TRP A 100 1.41 -10.84 1.36
N VAL A 101 1.84 -9.58 1.25
CA VAL A 101 2.17 -8.94 -0.03
C VAL A 101 3.34 -9.67 -0.69
N LEU A 102 4.41 -9.97 0.05
CA LEU A 102 5.53 -10.75 -0.47
C LEU A 102 5.07 -12.12 -0.97
N TYR A 103 4.20 -12.80 -0.22
CA TYR A 103 3.62 -14.07 -0.65
C TYR A 103 2.83 -13.93 -1.98
N ILE A 104 1.98 -12.90 -2.11
CA ILE A 104 1.22 -12.65 -3.35
C ILE A 104 2.16 -12.36 -4.53
N VAL A 105 3.20 -11.55 -4.31
CA VAL A 105 4.19 -11.20 -5.34
C VAL A 105 4.95 -12.45 -5.79
N ILE A 106 5.39 -13.30 -4.86
CA ILE A 106 6.07 -14.56 -5.18
C ILE A 106 5.13 -15.49 -5.94
N LYS A 107 3.90 -15.68 -5.46
CA LYS A 107 2.88 -16.55 -6.07
C LYS A 107 2.53 -16.11 -7.49
N ASN A 108 2.43 -14.80 -7.72
CA ASN A 108 2.08 -14.23 -9.02
C ASN A 108 3.31 -13.75 -9.82
N SER A 109 4.51 -14.14 -9.42
CA SER A 109 5.77 -13.65 -10.00
C SER A 109 5.84 -13.90 -11.51
N SER A 110 5.33 -15.03 -11.98
CA SER A 110 5.25 -15.38 -13.41
C SER A 110 4.35 -14.42 -14.19
N ILE A 111 3.17 -14.08 -13.65
CA ILE A 111 2.22 -13.15 -14.25
C ILE A 111 2.79 -11.74 -14.25
N ILE A 112 3.40 -11.32 -13.14
CA ILE A 112 4.03 -10.01 -12.99
C ILE A 112 5.18 -9.87 -13.99
N LYS A 113 6.05 -10.88 -14.09
CA LYS A 113 7.16 -10.91 -15.06
C LYS A 113 6.66 -10.81 -16.50
N ASN A 114 5.61 -11.55 -16.85
CA ASN A 114 5.01 -11.49 -18.18
C ASN A 114 4.42 -10.11 -18.50
N LYS A 115 3.73 -9.47 -17.54
CA LYS A 115 3.23 -8.10 -17.71
C LYS A 115 4.35 -7.08 -17.85
N LEU A 116 5.42 -7.18 -17.06
CA LEU A 116 6.59 -6.31 -17.16
C LEU A 116 7.28 -6.45 -18.52
N ILE A 117 7.43 -7.68 -19.02
CA ILE A 117 7.98 -7.93 -20.36
C ILE A 117 7.09 -7.31 -21.45
N LEU A 118 5.76 -7.40 -21.32
CA LEU A 118 4.83 -6.79 -22.27
C LEU A 118 4.91 -5.25 -22.25
N ILE A 119 5.01 -4.65 -21.07
CA ILE A 119 5.19 -3.19 -20.93
C ILE A 119 6.52 -2.74 -21.54
N TYR A 120 7.61 -3.48 -21.26
CA TYR A 120 8.92 -3.23 -21.86
C TYR A 120 8.87 -3.31 -23.39
N LYS A 121 8.24 -4.36 -23.94
CA LYS A 121 8.04 -4.51 -25.38
C LYS A 121 7.16 -3.43 -26.00
N PHE A 122 6.20 -2.87 -25.26
CA PHE A 122 5.34 -1.79 -25.73
C PHE A 122 6.06 -0.44 -25.80
N TRP A 123 7.06 -0.21 -24.94
CA TRP A 123 7.84 1.03 -24.92
C TRP A 123 9.05 1.03 -25.87
N PHE A 124 9.63 -0.14 -26.12
CA PHE A 124 10.83 -0.30 -26.97
C PHE A 124 10.54 -0.81 -28.39
N LYS A 125 9.27 -0.92 -28.79
CA LYS A 125 8.84 -1.29 -30.14
C LYS A 125 7.83 -0.26 -30.65
#